data_AF-S4RE70-F1
#
_entry.id   AF-S4RE70-F1
#
_cell.length_a   1.000
_cell.length_b   1.000
_cell.length_c   1.000
_cell.angle_alpha   90.00
_cell.angle_beta   90.00
_cell.angle_gamma   90.00
#
_symmetry.space_group_name_H-M   'P 1'
#
loop_
_entity.id
_entity.type
_entity.pdbx_description
1 polymer ?
#
loop_
_entity_poly.entity_id
_entity_poly.type
_entity_poly.pdbx_seq_one_letter_code
_entity_poly.pdbx_strand_id
1 'polypeptide(L)'
;NTTLFLLSGLSGRFLITSLPTIYHIHEGVFRQYEGSRLEKDFLSFIEDKKWLGVKPVSSWVDPNSLAMSGMSALMDFSHWIKNTHAYLTEQLGIPVWVSYLLFSLATILVGLLLGAVFVLVIDRVCPPKRH
;
A
#
# COMPACT_ATOMS: atom_id res chain seq x y z
N ASN A 1 -13.68 14.28 -4.34
CA ASN A 1 -13.13 12.99 -4.82
C ASN A 1 -11.63 12.80 -4.58
N THR A 2 -10.79 13.84 -4.63
CA THR A 2 -9.34 13.74 -4.34
C THR A 2 -9.00 13.37 -2.89
N THR A 3 -9.82 13.79 -1.92
CA THR A 3 -9.65 13.45 -0.49
C THR A 3 -9.82 11.96 -0.18
N LEU A 4 -10.73 11.27 -0.88
CA LEU A 4 -10.98 9.84 -0.70
C LEU A 4 -9.83 8.98 -1.25
N PHE A 5 -9.21 9.42 -2.36
CA PHE A 5 -7.99 8.79 -2.89
C PHE A 5 -6.79 8.94 -1.95
N LEU A 6 -6.61 10.12 -1.34
CA LEU A 6 -5.55 10.34 -0.36
C LEU A 6 -5.72 9.46 0.88
N LEU A 7 -6.96 9.17 1.30
CA LEU A 7 -7.23 8.22 2.39
C LEU A 7 -6.87 6.78 2.02
N SER A 8 -7.15 6.33 0.78
CA SER A 8 -6.82 4.97 0.35
C SER A 8 -5.32 4.72 0.27
N GLY A 9 -4.56 5.66 -0.30
CA GLY A 9 -3.09 5.58 -0.37
C GLY A 9 -2.44 5.63 1.02
N LEU A 10 -2.90 6.54 1.91
CA LEU A 10 -2.42 6.59 3.30
C LEU A 10 -2.82 5.34 4.10
N SER A 11 -4.05 4.85 3.95
CA SER A 11 -4.51 3.60 4.60
C SER A 11 -3.69 2.39 4.17
N GLY A 12 -3.28 2.34 2.89
CA GLY A 12 -2.40 1.30 2.38
C GLY A 12 -0.97 1.39 2.92
N ARG A 13 -0.43 2.61 3.08
CA ARG A 13 0.92 2.85 3.62
C ARG A 13 1.06 2.54 5.11
N PHE A 14 0.02 2.81 5.89
CA PHE A 14 0.00 2.54 7.33
C PHE A 14 -0.58 1.17 7.69
N LEU A 15 -1.02 0.39 6.68
CA LEU A 15 -1.44 -1.00 6.81
C LEU A 15 -2.37 -1.22 8.02
N ILE A 16 -3.39 -0.37 8.13
CA ILE A 16 -4.29 -0.34 9.29
C ILE A 16 -5.14 -1.61 9.29
N THR A 17 -4.81 -2.57 10.16
CA THR A 17 -5.51 -3.86 10.28
C THR A 17 -6.68 -3.83 11.27
N SER A 18 -6.69 -2.86 12.19
CA SER A 18 -7.77 -2.70 13.18
C SER A 18 -7.99 -1.23 13.53
N LEU A 19 -9.24 -0.85 13.81
CA LEU A 19 -9.61 0.52 14.19
C LEU A 19 -10.10 0.53 15.65
N PRO A 20 -9.78 1.58 16.43
CA PRO A 20 -8.82 2.66 16.14
C PRO A 20 -7.36 2.23 16.37
N THR A 21 -6.46 2.57 15.44
CA THR A 21 -4.99 2.44 15.63
C THR A 21 -4.36 3.82 15.75
N ILE A 22 -3.45 4.00 16.71
CA ILE A 22 -2.75 5.27 16.96
C ILE A 22 -1.25 5.03 16.75
N TYR A 23 -0.60 5.93 16.00
CA TYR A 23 0.84 5.93 15.78
C TYR A 23 1.50 7.14 16.42
N HIS A 24 2.63 6.92 17.08
CA HIS A 24 3.55 7.95 17.55
C HIS A 24 4.74 8.03 16.60
N ILE A 25 5.03 9.23 16.09
CA ILE A 25 6.08 9.48 15.10
C ILE A 25 7.07 10.45 15.74
N HIS A 26 8.32 10.01 15.90
CA HIS A 26 9.42 10.85 16.38
C HIS A 26 10.65 10.61 15.50
N GLU A 27 11.18 11.68 14.91
CA GLU A 27 12.37 11.64 14.03
C GLU A 27 12.29 10.60 12.90
N GLY A 28 11.11 10.44 12.30
CA GLY A 28 10.88 9.50 11.20
C GLY A 28 10.75 8.03 11.64
N VAL A 29 10.81 7.73 12.94
CA VAL A 29 10.57 6.39 13.48
C VAL A 29 9.12 6.25 13.89
N PHE A 30 8.41 5.36 13.19
CA PHE A 30 7.02 5.03 13.47
C PHE A 30 6.92 4.00 14.61
N ARG A 31 6.06 4.27 15.58
CA ARG A 31 5.76 3.36 16.70
C ARG A 31 4.26 3.27 16.88
N GLN A 32 3.72 2.06 17.00
CA GLN A 32 2.30 1.86 17.27
C GLN A 32 2.04 1.97 18.77
N TYR A 33 1.03 2.75 19.16
CA TYR A 33 0.59 2.83 20.55
C TYR A 33 -0.38 1.67 20.84
N GLU A 34 0.00 0.80 21.77
CA GLU A 34 -0.82 -0.35 22.21
C GLU A 34 -1.41 -0.15 23.62
N GLY A 35 -1.22 1.04 24.22
CA GLY A 35 -1.68 1.34 25.57
C GLY A 35 -3.19 1.57 25.68
N SER A 36 -3.63 1.76 26.94
CA SER A 36 -5.02 2.09 27.26
C SER A 36 -5.39 3.48 26.72
N ARG A 37 -6.66 3.63 26.31
CA ARG A 37 -7.16 4.81 25.56
C ARG A 37 -7.56 5.97 26.49
N LEU A 38 -6.96 6.04 27.68
CA LEU A 38 -7.22 7.08 28.67
C LEU A 38 -6.24 8.24 28.51
N GLU A 39 -6.71 9.46 28.74
CA GLU A 39 -5.89 10.68 28.64
C GLU A 39 -4.60 10.60 29.47
N LYS A 40 -4.72 10.09 30.70
CA LYS A 40 -3.60 9.91 31.65
C LYS A 40 -2.52 8.98 31.10
N ASP A 41 -2.93 7.95 30.35
CA ASP A 41 -2.03 6.97 29.76
C ASP A 41 -1.31 7.55 28.53
N PHE A 42 -1.94 8.46 27.78
CA PHE A 42 -1.27 9.21 26.72
C PHE A 42 -0.25 10.21 27.26
N LEU A 43 -0.62 10.97 28.29
CA LEU A 43 0.26 11.94 28.94
C LEU A 43 1.52 11.25 29.48
N SER A 44 1.35 10.18 30.27
CA SER A 44 2.50 9.45 30.83
C SER A 44 3.32 8.73 29.75
N PHE A 45 2.73 8.39 28.60
CA PHE A 45 3.48 7.79 27.49
C PHE A 45 4.49 8.77 26.86
N ILE A 46 4.12 10.04 26.76
CA ILE A 46 4.96 11.11 26.22
C ILE A 46 5.94 11.64 27.29
N GLU A 47 5.42 11.95 28.49
CA GLU A 47 6.18 12.56 29.59
C GLU A 47 7.29 11.64 30.12
N ASP A 48 6.95 10.37 30.40
CA ASP A 48 7.91 9.37 30.89
C ASP A 48 8.75 8.75 29.77
N LYS A 49 8.57 9.20 28.51
CA LYS A 49 9.21 8.65 27.31
C LYS A 49 9.07 7.13 27.15
N LYS A 50 7.93 6.56 27.57
CA LYS A 50 7.63 5.11 27.44
C LYS A 50 7.68 4.63 26.00
N TRP A 51 7.53 5.55 25.04
CA TRP A 51 7.70 5.29 23.61
C TRP A 51 9.10 4.77 23.23
N LEU A 52 10.14 4.98 24.04
CA LEU A 52 11.47 4.40 23.80
C LEU A 52 11.48 2.86 23.90
N GLY A 53 10.63 2.30 24.76
CA GLY A 53 10.50 0.84 24.95
C GLY A 53 9.58 0.15 23.94
N VAL A 54 8.82 0.92 23.17
CA VAL A 54 7.94 0.38 22.13
C VAL A 54 8.76 0.05 20.89
N LYS A 55 8.61 -1.19 20.39
CA LYS A 55 9.30 -1.62 19.18
C LYS A 55 8.93 -0.72 18.01
N PRO A 56 9.92 -0.19 17.26
CA PRO A 56 9.64 0.54 16.04
C PRO A 56 8.99 -0.39 15.02
N VAL A 57 8.16 0.18 14.16
CA VAL A 57 7.64 -0.54 12.99
C VAL A 57 8.84 -0.99 12.15
N SER A 58 8.84 -2.26 11.75
CA SER A 58 9.88 -2.84 10.89
C SER A 58 10.12 -1.95 9.67
N SER A 59 11.38 -1.69 9.30
CA SER A 59 11.73 -0.88 8.11
C SER A 59 11.14 -1.40 6.80
N TRP A 60 10.71 -2.66 6.73
CA TRP A 60 9.99 -3.21 5.59
C TRP A 60 8.52 -2.76 5.52
N VAL A 61 7.89 -2.57 6.67
CA VAL A 61 6.50 -2.12 6.84
C VAL A 61 6.42 -0.61 7.09
N ASP A 62 7.57 0.07 7.13
CA ASP A 62 7.62 1.51 7.24
C ASP A 62 6.92 2.15 6.04
N PRO A 63 6.04 3.15 6.26
CA PRO A 63 5.34 3.85 5.17
C PRO A 63 6.28 4.55 4.17
N ASN A 64 7.55 4.78 4.52
CA ASN A 64 8.59 5.29 3.62
C ASN A 64 9.35 4.19 2.86
N SER A 65 9.05 2.91 3.08
CA SER A 65 9.72 1.82 2.38
C SER A 65 9.26 1.72 0.92
N LEU A 66 10.15 1.27 0.04
CA LEU A 66 9.81 1.00 -1.38
C LEU A 66 8.67 -0.02 -1.50
N ALA A 67 8.61 -0.99 -0.59
CA ALA A 67 7.55 -1.99 -0.57
C ALA A 67 6.18 -1.38 -0.25
N MET A 68 6.09 -0.49 0.76
CA MET A 68 4.82 0.19 1.10
C MET A 68 4.42 1.24 0.07
N SER A 69 5.38 1.91 -0.55
CA SER A 69 5.10 2.77 -1.71
C SER A 69 4.51 1.96 -2.87
N GLY A 70 5.01 0.75 -3.12
CA GLY A 70 4.46 -0.18 -4.11
C GLY A 70 3.03 -0.61 -3.77
N MET A 71 2.76 -0.98 -2.51
CA MET A 71 1.40 -1.36 -2.10
C MET A 71 0.40 -0.20 -2.15
N SER A 72 0.82 1.02 -1.80
CA SER A 72 0.01 2.23 -1.99
C SER A 72 -0.37 2.42 -3.46
N ALA A 73 0.60 2.28 -4.37
CA ALA A 73 0.35 2.41 -5.80
C ALA A 73 -0.62 1.33 -6.32
N LEU A 74 -0.54 0.10 -5.80
CA LEU A 74 -1.49 -0.98 -6.14
C LEU A 74 -2.92 -0.69 -5.64
N MET A 75 -3.06 -0.12 -4.45
CA MET A 75 -4.36 0.29 -3.90
C MET A 75 -4.98 1.41 -4.74
N ASP A 76 -4.18 2.41 -5.10
CA ASP A 76 -4.61 3.50 -5.98
C ASP A 76 -4.98 2.97 -7.37
N PHE A 77 -4.21 2.03 -7.91
CA PHE A 77 -4.50 1.34 -9.17
C PHE A 77 -5.81 0.57 -9.11
N SER A 78 -6.08 -0.16 -8.03
CA SER A 78 -7.34 -0.89 -7.83
C SER A 78 -8.55 0.06 -7.87
N HIS A 79 -8.45 1.23 -7.24
CA HIS A 79 -9.50 2.24 -7.31
C HIS A 79 -9.64 2.85 -8.70
N TRP A 80 -8.52 3.13 -9.36
CA TRP A 80 -8.52 3.64 -10.73
C TRP A 80 -9.24 2.68 -11.70
N ILE A 81 -9.01 1.37 -11.56
CA ILE A 81 -9.71 0.33 -12.34
C ILE A 81 -11.22 0.42 -12.13
N LYS A 82 -11.67 0.46 -10.86
CA LYS A 82 -13.10 0.52 -10.52
C LYS A 82 -13.77 1.76 -11.10
N ASN A 83 -13.11 2.91 -10.99
CA ASN A 83 -13.61 4.17 -11.55
C ASN A 83 -13.66 4.13 -13.08
N THR A 84 -12.64 3.56 -13.72
CA THR A 84 -12.59 3.43 -15.18
C THR A 84 -13.68 2.49 -15.69
N HIS A 85 -13.92 1.37 -15.00
CA HIS A 85 -15.00 0.45 -15.32
C HIS A 85 -16.37 1.10 -15.14
N ALA A 86 -16.59 1.81 -14.03
CA ALA A 86 -17.82 2.57 -13.79
C ALA A 86 -18.05 3.63 -14.87
N TYR A 87 -17.00 4.39 -15.23
CA TYR A 87 -17.06 5.39 -16.29
C TYR A 87 -17.39 4.78 -17.67
N LEU A 88 -16.75 3.68 -18.06
CA LEU A 88 -17.02 2.99 -19.33
C LEU A 88 -18.45 2.46 -19.42
N THR A 89 -18.99 1.98 -18.30
CA THR A 89 -20.32 1.34 -18.26
C THR A 89 -21.42 2.38 -18.17
N GLU A 90 -21.26 3.44 -17.36
CA GLU A 90 -22.29 4.46 -17.12
C GLU A 90 -22.31 5.57 -18.19
N GLN A 91 -21.15 6.03 -18.68
CA GLN A 91 -21.12 7.17 -19.61
C GLN A 91 -21.06 6.77 -21.08
N LEU A 92 -20.39 5.67 -21.42
CA LEU A 92 -20.35 5.18 -22.80
C LEU A 92 -21.44 4.15 -23.11
N GLY A 93 -22.20 3.67 -22.11
CA GLY A 93 -23.25 2.67 -22.29
C GLY A 93 -22.73 1.33 -22.83
N ILE A 94 -21.42 1.07 -22.69
CA ILE A 94 -20.80 -0.14 -23.22
C ILE A 94 -21.29 -1.34 -22.40
N PRO A 95 -21.74 -2.42 -23.07
CA PRO A 95 -22.19 -3.63 -22.38
C PRO A 95 -21.05 -4.24 -21.54
N VAL A 96 -21.41 -4.74 -20.36
CA VAL A 96 -20.49 -5.18 -19.30
C VAL A 96 -19.52 -6.30 -19.76
N TRP A 97 -19.91 -7.10 -20.76
CA TRP A 97 -19.04 -8.13 -21.33
C TRP A 97 -17.77 -7.57 -22.02
N VAL A 98 -17.82 -6.37 -22.58
CA VAL A 98 -16.74 -5.75 -23.36
C VAL A 98 -15.75 -5.10 -22.40
N SER A 99 -16.22 -4.51 -21.30
CA SER A 99 -15.32 -4.00 -20.27
C SER A 99 -14.50 -5.14 -19.65
N TYR A 100 -15.10 -6.31 -19.39
CA TYR A 100 -14.36 -7.47 -18.90
C TYR A 100 -13.36 -8.04 -19.91
N LEU A 101 -13.70 -8.05 -21.21
CA LEU A 101 -12.79 -8.49 -22.28
C LEU A 101 -11.58 -7.55 -22.43
N LEU A 102 -11.81 -6.23 -22.39
CA LEU A 102 -10.73 -5.25 -22.47
C LEU A 102 -9.81 -5.37 -21.24
N PHE A 103 -10.41 -5.54 -20.06
CA PHE A 103 -9.68 -5.65 -18.80
C PHE A 103 -8.85 -6.93 -18.73
N SER A 104 -9.39 -8.05 -19.20
CA SER A 104 -8.67 -9.33 -19.25
C SER A 104 -7.48 -9.26 -20.22
N LEU A 105 -7.66 -8.67 -21.41
CA LEU A 105 -6.58 -8.47 -22.37
C LEU A 105 -5.47 -7.58 -21.80
N ALA A 106 -5.84 -6.46 -21.17
CA ALA A 106 -4.88 -5.57 -20.52
C ALA A 106 -4.13 -6.28 -19.39
N THR A 107 -4.83 -7.07 -18.56
CA THR A 107 -4.21 -7.83 -17.46
C THR A 107 -3.23 -8.87 -17.97
N ILE A 108 -3.56 -9.58 -19.05
CA ILE A 108 -2.66 -10.55 -19.69
C ILE A 108 -1.40 -9.86 -20.22
N LEU A 109 -1.55 -8.75 -20.95
CA LEU A 109 -0.41 -7.98 -21.48
C LEU A 109 0.51 -7.48 -20.37
N VAL A 110 -0.06 -6.89 -19.31
CA VAL A 110 0.72 -6.39 -18.17
C VAL A 110 1.42 -7.54 -17.44
N GLY A 111 0.74 -8.66 -17.21
CA GLY A 111 1.34 -9.83 -16.57
C GLY A 111 2.52 -10.40 -17.37
N LEU A 112 2.40 -10.43 -18.70
CA LEU A 112 3.46 -10.92 -19.58
C LEU A 112 4.67 -9.98 -19.59
N LEU A 113 4.44 -8.66 -19.66
CA LEU A 113 5.51 -7.67 -19.52
C LEU A 113 6.20 -7.74 -18.16
N LEU A 114 5.42 -7.84 -17.08
CA LEU A 114 5.95 -7.93 -15.72
C LEU A 114 6.79 -9.20 -15.52
N GLY A 115 6.32 -10.34 -16.05
CA GLY A 115 7.05 -11.60 -16.03
C GLY A 115 8.38 -11.52 -16.81
N ALA A 116 8.37 -10.89 -17.98
CA ALA A 116 9.60 -10.68 -18.75
C ALA A 116 10.62 -9.80 -18.01
N VAL A 117 10.17 -8.70 -17.40
CA VAL A 117 11.02 -7.85 -16.56
C VAL A 117 11.59 -8.64 -15.37
N PHE A 118 10.77 -9.47 -14.73
CA PHE A 118 11.21 -10.27 -13.58
C PHE A 118 12.31 -11.28 -13.96
N VAL A 119 12.16 -11.99 -15.08
CA VAL A 119 13.19 -12.89 -15.60
C VAL A 119 14.49 -12.13 -15.89
N LEU A 120 14.40 -10.96 -16.53
CA LEU A 120 15.57 -10.12 -16.80
C LEU A 120 16.28 -9.67 -15.51
N VAL A 121 15.53 -9.34 -14.45
CA VAL A 121 16.11 -8.98 -13.15
C VAL A 121 16.79 -10.19 -12.50
N ILE A 122 16.19 -11.37 -12.55
CA ILE A 122 16.79 -12.60 -12.01
C ILE A 122 18.10 -12.92 -12.74
N ASP A 123 18.11 -12.86 -14.07
CA ASP A 123 19.31 -13.13 -14.87
C ASP A 123 20.46 -12.16 -14.54
N ARG A 124 20.13 -10.93 -14.10
CA ARG A 124 21.12 -9.93 -13.68
C ARG A 124 21.62 -10.15 -12.25
N VAL A 125 20.77 -10.66 -11.34
CA VAL A 125 21.11 -10.86 -9.92
C VAL A 125 21.78 -12.22 -9.68
N CYS A 126 21.36 -13.26 -10.40
CA CYS A 126 21.94 -14.60 -10.37
C CYS A 126 22.50 -14.92 -11.75
N PRO A 127 23.69 -14.41 -12.12
CA PRO A 127 24.30 -14.79 -13.38
C PRO A 127 24.49 -16.32 -13.39
N PRO A 128 24.02 -17.02 -14.42
CA PRO A 128 24.19 -18.47 -14.52
C PRO A 128 25.70 -18.76 -14.50
N LYS A 129 26.15 -19.60 -13.56
CA LYS A 129 27.53 -20.09 -13.54
C LYS A 129 27.76 -20.86 -14.84
N ARG A 130 28.42 -20.20 -15.79
CA ARG A 130 28.84 -20.80 -17.06
C ARG A 130 29.97 -21.77 -16.73
N HIS A 131 29.69 -23.06 -16.88
CA HIS A 131 30.70 -24.12 -16.82
C HIS A 131 31.45 -24.20 -18.15
#